data_AF-A0A6I5H7K0-F1
#
_entry.id   AF-A0A6I5H7K0-F1
#
_cell.length_a   1.000
_cell.length_b   1.000
_cell.length_c   1.000
_cell.angle_alpha   90.00
_cell.angle_beta   90.00
_cell.angle_gamma   90.00
#
_symmetry.space_group_name_H-M   'P 1'
#
loop_
_entity.id
_entity.type
_entity.pdbx_description
1 polymer ?
#
loop_
_entity_poly.entity_id
_entity_poly.type
_entity_poly.pdbx_seq_one_letter_code
_entity_poly.pdbx_strand_id
1 'polypeptide(L)'
;GSGGGSWRVSGTVLVTGGTGGVGRHVARWLARAGAEHVVLASRRGPAVDGVAELGAEVAGLGSRLSVVACDVGDRGALAGLLERIAAEVPLSAVVHAAGVLDDGVLDGLSVERFEGVLRAKAEGAWHLHELTRGLDLSAFVLFSSFSATVGGAGQGNYAAANAYLDALAEVRRAEGLPATSIAWGPWAEDGMARAVADRWEEHGLPAMSPDLAIAELEQSVNDPMAASLLVADVDWDTLAQVRAGVGAPQLLTELTRHAQRNATDDGGSPADTSLRRRLAGLGTAEQDRALVEFVRSHVAAVLGHRRPEAVDTERAFKELGFDSLAAVTLRNRLNAATGLKLSSTLLFDHPTVAALARVLRTEALGLRDDDGPALSTTTATDDDPIAIVAMSCRFPGAVRTPEELWNLLADEREVLTEFPAGRGWDLDTLFAPDPDEQGKSYVREGAFLEDAGAFDPKFFGISPREATAMDPQQRLLLETSWEAFERAGIDGTLLQGTPTGVFIGSNGQDYGRSLREAAAENVEGHLVTSSAASVVSGRISYTFGLEGPAVTVDTACSSSLVALHLA
;
A
#
# COMPACT_ATOMS: atom_id res chain seq x y z
N GLY A 1 29.69 15.62 -41.10
CA GLY A 1 30.35 16.51 -40.12
C GLY A 1 29.79 17.90 -40.30
N SER A 2 28.87 18.28 -39.42
CA SER A 2 28.31 19.63 -39.29
C SER A 2 28.07 19.80 -37.79
N GLY A 3 28.77 20.76 -37.19
CA GLY A 3 29.00 20.85 -35.75
C GLY A 3 27.73 21.06 -34.94
N GLY A 4 27.46 20.11 -34.03
CA GLY A 4 26.60 20.36 -32.87
C GLY A 4 27.34 21.29 -31.92
N GLY A 5 27.14 22.60 -32.07
CA GLY A 5 27.58 23.56 -31.08
C GLY A 5 26.70 23.42 -29.84
N SER A 6 27.31 23.36 -28.66
CA SER A 6 26.57 23.53 -27.41
C SER A 6 25.82 24.86 -27.44
N TRP A 7 24.56 24.84 -27.01
CA TRP A 7 23.79 26.04 -26.73
C TRP A 7 24.58 26.95 -25.79
N ARG A 8 24.80 28.19 -26.24
CA ARG A 8 25.43 29.25 -25.46
C ARG A 8 24.38 30.32 -25.19
N VAL A 9 24.16 30.59 -23.91
CA VAL A 9 23.25 31.65 -23.48
C VAL A 9 23.78 33.00 -23.98
N SER A 10 22.92 33.76 -24.64
CA SER A 10 23.24 35.08 -25.20
C SER A 10 21.94 35.87 -25.42
N GLY A 11 22.02 37.19 -25.55
CA GLY A 11 20.84 38.03 -25.82
C GLY A 11 19.77 37.98 -24.71
N THR A 12 18.49 38.03 -25.12
CA THR A 12 17.35 38.12 -24.19
C THR A 12 16.67 36.77 -23.98
N VAL A 13 16.55 36.35 -22.72
CA VAL A 13 15.88 35.10 -22.33
C VAL A 13 14.60 35.38 -21.56
N LEU A 14 13.48 34.85 -22.04
CA LEU A 14 12.17 34.92 -21.36
C LEU A 14 11.98 33.71 -20.45
N VAL A 15 11.79 33.94 -19.15
CA VAL A 15 11.46 32.91 -18.15
C VAL A 15 10.03 33.14 -17.65
N THR A 16 9.13 32.22 -18.00
CA THR A 16 7.74 32.25 -17.51
C THR A 16 7.62 31.44 -16.22
N GLY A 17 6.77 31.90 -15.29
CA GLY A 17 6.82 31.42 -13.89
C GLY A 17 8.03 31.98 -13.12
N GLY A 18 8.73 32.97 -13.68
CA GLY A 18 10.07 33.40 -13.28
C GLY A 18 10.22 33.92 -11.85
N THR A 19 9.12 34.33 -11.19
CA THR A 19 9.16 34.84 -9.81
C THR A 19 8.99 33.75 -8.74
N GLY A 20 8.71 32.50 -9.12
CA GLY A 20 8.71 31.33 -8.21
C GLY A 20 10.11 30.82 -7.89
N GLY A 21 10.25 29.83 -7.01
CA GLY A 21 11.55 29.25 -6.59
C GLY A 21 12.46 28.91 -7.78
N VAL A 22 12.02 27.96 -8.60
CA VAL A 22 12.71 27.53 -9.83
C VAL A 22 13.11 28.69 -10.72
N GLY A 23 12.17 29.61 -10.98
CA GLY A 23 12.38 30.75 -11.86
C GLY A 23 13.54 31.66 -11.41
N ARG A 24 13.73 31.81 -10.09
CA ARG A 24 14.82 32.60 -9.51
C ARG A 24 16.17 31.89 -9.63
N HIS A 25 16.22 30.57 -9.45
CA HIS A 25 17.43 29.79 -9.70
C HIS A 25 17.84 29.85 -11.18
N VAL A 26 16.87 29.68 -12.08
CA VAL A 26 17.09 29.81 -13.53
C VAL A 26 17.58 31.21 -13.89
N ALA A 27 17.01 32.28 -13.30
CA ALA A 27 17.45 33.65 -13.58
C ALA A 27 18.94 33.88 -13.21
N ARG A 28 19.37 33.38 -12.05
CA ARG A 28 20.77 33.47 -11.60
C ARG A 28 21.71 32.68 -12.50
N TRP A 29 21.30 31.49 -12.89
CA TRP A 29 22.07 30.65 -13.81
C TRP A 29 22.22 31.31 -15.18
N LEU A 30 21.11 31.79 -15.78
CA LEU A 30 21.16 32.49 -17.06
C LEU A 30 22.08 33.71 -17.02
N ALA A 31 22.07 34.45 -15.92
CA ALA A 31 22.97 35.60 -15.74
C ALA A 31 24.44 35.16 -15.70
N ARG A 32 24.78 34.11 -14.94
CA ARG A 32 26.14 33.52 -14.91
C ARG A 32 26.55 32.94 -16.26
N ALA A 33 25.61 32.39 -17.02
CA ALA A 33 25.82 31.79 -18.32
C ALA A 33 25.98 32.82 -19.45
N GLY A 34 25.77 34.12 -19.17
CA GLY A 34 26.03 35.21 -20.11
C GLY A 34 24.80 35.78 -20.80
N ALA A 35 23.59 35.59 -20.26
CA ALA A 35 22.41 36.31 -20.75
C ALA A 35 22.62 37.83 -20.62
N GLU A 36 22.32 38.60 -21.65
CA GLU A 36 22.39 40.07 -21.58
C GLU A 36 21.18 40.63 -20.84
N HIS A 37 20.02 40.00 -21.05
CA HIS A 37 18.75 40.40 -20.45
C HIS A 37 17.92 39.16 -20.08
N VAL A 38 17.52 39.09 -18.81
CA VAL A 38 16.58 38.08 -18.31
C VAL A 38 15.23 38.75 -18.07
N VAL A 39 14.18 38.24 -18.70
CA VAL A 39 12.80 38.72 -18.52
C VAL A 39 12.01 37.68 -17.73
N LEU A 40 11.62 38.00 -16.50
CA LEU A 40 10.77 37.14 -15.67
C LEU A 40 9.31 37.54 -15.84
N ALA A 41 8.52 36.63 -16.40
CA ALA A 41 7.08 36.81 -16.58
C ALA A 41 6.29 35.96 -15.57
N SER A 42 5.42 36.60 -14.79
CA SER A 42 4.48 35.90 -13.92
C SER A 42 3.23 36.75 -13.67
N ARG A 43 2.13 36.14 -13.21
CA ARG A 43 0.88 36.87 -12.94
C ARG A 43 1.05 37.98 -11.88
N ARG A 44 1.93 37.77 -10.89
CA ARG A 44 2.17 38.73 -9.80
C ARG A 44 3.19 39.81 -10.17
N GLY A 45 4.02 39.57 -11.18
CA GLY A 45 4.99 40.54 -11.68
C GLY A 45 5.94 41.05 -10.58
N PRO A 46 6.27 42.36 -10.56
CA PRO A 46 7.25 42.93 -9.64
C PRO A 46 6.78 43.03 -8.19
N ALA A 47 5.50 42.73 -7.90
CA ALA A 47 4.92 42.82 -6.56
C ALA A 47 5.26 41.64 -5.64
N VAL A 48 6.16 40.73 -6.05
CA VAL A 48 6.60 39.59 -5.26
C VAL A 48 7.81 39.99 -4.42
N ASP A 49 7.80 39.65 -3.13
CA ASP A 49 8.93 39.87 -2.22
C ASP A 49 10.22 39.24 -2.76
N GLY A 50 11.38 39.85 -2.50
CA GLY A 50 12.67 39.33 -2.95
C GLY A 50 13.03 39.67 -4.40
N VAL A 51 12.18 40.37 -5.18
CA VAL A 51 12.47 40.71 -6.59
C VAL A 51 13.56 41.78 -6.70
N ALA A 52 13.60 42.73 -5.77
CA ALA A 52 14.61 43.79 -5.78
C ALA A 52 16.01 43.23 -5.51
N GLU A 53 16.13 42.33 -4.53
CA GLU A 53 17.35 41.62 -4.19
C GLU A 53 17.83 40.76 -5.36
N LEU A 54 16.93 39.99 -5.99
CA LEU A 54 17.25 39.23 -7.20
C LEU A 54 17.73 40.13 -8.34
N GLY A 55 17.11 41.31 -8.51
CA GLY A 55 17.53 42.30 -9.50
C GLY A 55 18.95 42.79 -9.27
N ALA A 56 19.31 43.09 -8.01
CA ALA A 56 20.66 43.50 -7.64
C ALA A 56 21.69 42.37 -7.87
N GLU A 57 21.34 41.13 -7.52
CA GLU A 57 22.20 39.97 -7.76
C GLU A 57 22.44 39.72 -9.25
N VAL A 58 21.39 39.70 -10.07
CA VAL A 58 21.48 39.50 -11.52
C VAL A 58 22.26 40.64 -12.19
N ALA A 59 22.06 41.88 -11.76
CA ALA A 59 22.86 43.01 -12.22
C ALA A 59 24.34 42.89 -11.84
N GLY A 60 24.64 42.40 -10.63
CA GLY A 60 26.01 42.12 -10.18
C GLY A 60 26.71 41.02 -10.99
N LEU A 61 25.94 40.14 -11.63
CA LEU A 61 26.43 39.10 -12.55
C LEU A 61 26.58 39.58 -14.01
N GLY A 62 26.21 40.84 -14.30
CA GLY A 62 26.39 41.45 -15.61
C GLY A 62 25.16 41.42 -16.53
N SER A 63 24.00 41.01 -16.02
CA SER A 63 22.77 40.89 -16.80
C SER A 63 21.71 41.90 -16.36
N ARG A 64 20.92 42.41 -17.29
CA ARG A 64 19.71 43.18 -16.96
C ARG A 64 18.60 42.22 -16.52
N LEU A 65 17.85 42.57 -15.47
CA LEU A 65 16.62 41.87 -15.09
C LEU A 65 15.39 42.74 -15.38
N SER A 66 14.34 42.16 -15.95
CA SER A 66 13.02 42.80 -16.03
C SER A 66 11.96 41.85 -15.53
N VAL A 67 11.14 42.30 -14.58
CA VAL A 67 10.04 41.50 -14.03
C VAL A 67 8.72 42.08 -14.49
N VAL A 68 7.94 41.29 -15.22
CA VAL A 68 6.73 41.74 -15.89
C VAL A 68 5.52 40.94 -15.42
N ALA A 69 4.44 41.64 -15.09
CA ALA A 69 3.15 41.01 -14.85
C ALA A 69 2.57 40.51 -16.18
N CYS A 70 2.48 39.19 -16.35
CA CYS A 70 1.93 38.56 -17.55
C CYS A 70 1.34 37.18 -17.19
N ASP A 71 0.07 36.95 -17.55
CA ASP A 71 -0.50 35.61 -17.58
C ASP A 71 -0.18 34.96 -18.92
N VAL A 72 0.53 33.83 -18.91
CA VAL A 72 0.88 33.09 -20.14
C VAL A 72 -0.33 32.37 -20.75
N GLY A 73 -1.37 32.12 -19.97
CA GLY A 73 -2.65 31.62 -20.48
C GLY A 73 -3.43 32.70 -21.25
N ASP A 74 -3.04 33.97 -21.17
CA ASP A 74 -3.60 35.03 -22.01
C ASP A 74 -2.69 35.27 -23.21
N ARG A 75 -3.11 34.75 -24.37
CA ARG A 75 -2.37 34.87 -25.64
C ARG A 75 -2.12 36.33 -26.03
N GLY A 76 -3.05 37.23 -25.77
CA GLY A 76 -2.94 38.65 -26.12
C GLY A 76 -1.91 39.37 -25.23
N ALA A 77 -1.95 39.11 -23.92
CA ALA A 77 -0.98 39.64 -22.98
C ALA A 77 0.44 39.14 -23.29
N LEU A 78 0.59 37.85 -23.63
CA LEU A 78 1.86 37.26 -24.01
C LEU A 78 2.39 37.82 -25.34
N ALA A 79 1.54 37.97 -26.36
CA ALA A 79 1.92 38.60 -27.62
C ALA A 79 2.45 40.02 -27.40
N GLY A 80 1.74 40.84 -26.61
CA GLY A 80 2.20 42.20 -26.29
C GLY A 80 3.50 42.22 -25.48
N LEU A 81 3.78 41.20 -24.65
CA LEU A 81 5.08 41.06 -23.98
C LEU A 81 6.20 40.77 -24.99
N LEU A 82 5.98 39.83 -25.91
CA LEU A 82 6.97 39.47 -26.92
C LEU A 82 7.29 40.64 -27.86
N GLU A 83 6.28 41.43 -28.25
CA GLU A 83 6.47 42.66 -29.03
C GLU A 83 7.33 43.68 -28.29
N ARG A 84 7.10 43.89 -26.98
CA ARG A 84 7.92 44.80 -26.16
C ARG A 84 9.36 44.32 -26.05
N ILE A 85 9.57 43.00 -25.89
CA ILE A 85 10.93 42.43 -25.86
C ILE A 85 11.62 42.69 -27.20
N ALA A 86 10.97 42.35 -28.31
CA ALA A 86 11.53 42.50 -29.65
C ALA A 86 11.87 43.95 -30.02
N ALA A 87 11.19 44.93 -29.42
CA ALA A 87 11.47 46.36 -29.62
C ALA A 87 12.78 46.83 -28.95
N GLU A 88 13.24 46.14 -27.89
CA GLU A 88 14.50 46.46 -27.21
C GLU A 88 15.65 45.62 -27.78
N VAL A 89 15.53 44.29 -27.73
CA VAL A 89 16.54 43.31 -28.17
C VAL A 89 15.83 42.02 -28.61
N PRO A 90 16.27 41.33 -29.69
CA PRO A 90 15.68 40.06 -30.10
C PRO A 90 15.66 39.01 -28.97
N LEU A 91 14.55 38.29 -28.87
CA LEU A 91 14.41 37.14 -27.99
C LEU A 91 15.24 35.97 -28.53
N SER A 92 16.14 35.43 -27.71
CA SER A 92 17.07 34.36 -28.10
C SER A 92 16.69 33.00 -27.51
N ALA A 93 15.98 32.96 -26.38
CA ALA A 93 15.54 31.71 -25.77
C ALA A 93 14.30 31.90 -24.88
N VAL A 94 13.57 30.79 -24.69
CA VAL A 94 12.41 30.71 -23.80
C VAL A 94 12.62 29.60 -22.79
N VAL A 95 12.31 29.89 -21.52
CA VAL A 95 12.21 28.90 -20.44
C VAL A 95 10.81 28.96 -19.85
N HIS A 96 10.06 27.88 -19.98
CA HIS A 96 8.70 27.77 -19.47
C HIS A 96 8.66 26.99 -18.15
N ALA A 97 8.66 27.72 -17.04
CA ALA A 97 8.56 27.19 -15.67
C ALA A 97 7.26 27.62 -14.97
N ALA A 98 6.27 28.12 -15.72
CA ALA A 98 4.97 28.44 -15.16
C ALA A 98 4.25 27.15 -14.72
N GLY A 99 3.49 27.26 -13.64
CA GLY A 99 2.72 26.14 -13.09
C GLY A 99 1.95 26.56 -11.86
N VAL A 100 0.89 25.81 -11.59
CA VAL A 100 0.11 25.86 -10.36
C VAL A 100 -0.23 24.43 -9.97
N LEU A 101 -0.34 24.17 -8.66
CA LEU A 101 -0.82 22.90 -8.14
C LEU A 101 -2.29 23.06 -7.72
N ASP A 102 -3.09 22.06 -8.05
CA ASP A 102 -4.46 21.92 -7.56
C ASP A 102 -4.76 20.42 -7.42
N ASP A 103 -4.11 19.78 -6.45
CA ASP A 103 -4.16 18.34 -6.23
C ASP A 103 -5.58 17.87 -5.86
N GLY A 104 -5.95 16.69 -6.35
CA GLY A 104 -7.20 16.00 -6.05
C GLY A 104 -7.21 14.59 -6.66
N VAL A 105 -7.93 13.67 -6.01
CA VAL A 105 -8.28 12.38 -6.63
C VAL A 105 -9.12 12.63 -7.87
N LEU A 106 -9.02 11.78 -8.89
CA LEU A 106 -9.67 11.97 -10.18
C LEU A 106 -11.17 12.24 -10.05
N ASP A 107 -11.86 11.46 -9.21
CA ASP A 107 -13.30 11.59 -8.95
C ASP A 107 -13.69 12.92 -8.29
N GLY A 108 -12.72 13.62 -7.68
CA GLY A 108 -12.91 14.92 -7.01
C GLY A 108 -12.40 16.12 -7.81
N LEU A 109 -11.90 15.92 -9.04
CA LEU A 109 -11.45 17.00 -9.92
C LEU A 109 -12.59 17.45 -10.83
N SER A 110 -12.98 18.73 -10.72
CA SER A 110 -13.90 19.36 -11.66
C SER A 110 -13.14 19.83 -12.92
N VAL A 111 -13.88 20.11 -13.99
CA VAL A 111 -13.31 20.64 -15.24
C VAL A 111 -12.56 21.94 -14.99
N GLU A 112 -13.10 22.83 -14.17
CA GLU A 112 -12.51 24.14 -13.87
C GLU A 112 -11.16 24.01 -13.13
N ARG A 113 -11.05 23.05 -12.21
CA ARG A 113 -9.79 22.74 -11.51
C ARG A 113 -8.75 22.15 -12.46
N PHE A 114 -9.20 21.37 -13.43
CA PHE A 114 -8.34 20.82 -14.48
C PHE A 114 -7.82 21.95 -15.40
N GLU A 115 -8.72 22.78 -15.92
CA GLU A 115 -8.42 23.93 -16.76
C GLU A 115 -7.46 24.91 -16.08
N GLY A 116 -7.65 25.18 -14.78
CA GLY A 116 -6.77 26.05 -14.01
C GLY A 116 -5.29 25.63 -14.03
N VAL A 117 -5.03 24.32 -13.97
CA VAL A 117 -3.66 23.76 -14.03
C VAL A 117 -3.13 23.75 -15.47
N LEU A 118 -3.95 23.32 -16.44
CA LEU A 118 -3.56 23.26 -17.85
C LEU A 118 -3.27 24.65 -18.43
N ARG A 119 -4.05 25.66 -18.05
CA ARG A 119 -3.90 27.04 -18.52
C ARG A 119 -2.49 27.59 -18.28
N ALA A 120 -1.94 27.36 -17.09
CA ALA A 120 -0.63 27.88 -16.71
C ALA A 120 0.52 27.12 -17.38
N LYS A 121 0.35 25.82 -17.65
CA LYS A 121 1.36 24.95 -18.26
C LYS A 121 1.11 24.69 -19.74
N ALA A 122 0.18 23.80 -20.07
CA ALA A 122 -0.07 23.33 -21.43
C ALA A 122 -0.47 24.47 -22.37
N GLU A 123 -1.49 25.25 -22.01
CA GLU A 123 -1.99 26.35 -22.85
C GLU A 123 -0.94 27.46 -23.01
N GLY A 124 -0.28 27.84 -21.90
CA GLY A 124 0.81 28.82 -21.92
C GLY A 124 2.00 28.39 -22.79
N ALA A 125 2.39 27.12 -22.74
CA ALA A 125 3.43 26.58 -23.61
C ALA A 125 3.02 26.54 -25.08
N TRP A 126 1.75 26.23 -25.38
CA TRP A 126 1.21 26.29 -26.73
C TRP A 126 1.25 27.72 -27.29
N HIS A 127 0.82 28.72 -26.50
CA HIS A 127 0.90 30.12 -26.91
C HIS A 127 2.35 30.56 -27.17
N LEU A 128 3.30 30.18 -26.30
CA LEU A 128 4.72 30.43 -26.52
C LEU A 128 5.19 29.77 -27.81
N HIS A 129 4.79 28.52 -28.08
CA HIS A 129 5.14 27.83 -29.32
C HIS A 129 4.65 28.59 -30.55
N GLU A 130 3.36 28.94 -30.63
CA GLU A 130 2.79 29.64 -31.78
C GLU A 130 3.42 31.02 -32.00
N LEU A 131 3.53 31.82 -30.93
CA LEU A 131 3.97 33.21 -31.02
C LEU A 131 5.48 33.34 -31.28
N THR A 132 6.26 32.30 -30.97
CA THR A 132 7.71 32.30 -31.20
C THR A 132 8.15 31.41 -32.37
N ARG A 133 7.22 30.79 -33.09
CA ARG A 133 7.51 29.83 -34.17
C ARG A 133 8.39 30.40 -35.28
N GLY A 134 8.23 31.69 -35.59
CA GLY A 134 9.01 32.40 -36.61
C GLY A 134 10.28 33.07 -36.07
N LEU A 135 10.60 32.92 -34.79
CA LEU A 135 11.80 33.50 -34.19
C LEU A 135 12.95 32.49 -34.23
N ASP A 136 14.17 32.99 -34.46
CA ASP A 136 15.40 32.19 -34.44
C ASP A 136 15.85 31.96 -32.99
N LEU A 137 15.06 31.16 -32.27
CA LEU A 137 15.40 30.78 -30.90
C LEU A 137 16.56 29.80 -30.91
N SER A 138 17.48 29.98 -29.97
CA SER A 138 18.58 29.07 -29.69
C SER A 138 18.20 27.96 -28.71
N ALA A 139 17.18 28.19 -27.86
CA ALA A 139 16.62 27.19 -26.96
C ALA A 139 15.14 27.47 -26.62
N PHE A 140 14.40 26.39 -26.35
CA PHE A 140 13.02 26.43 -25.86
C PHE A 140 12.85 25.35 -24.79
N VAL A 141 12.99 25.72 -23.52
CA VAL A 141 13.06 24.77 -22.42
C VAL A 141 11.72 24.70 -21.71
N LEU A 142 11.20 23.49 -21.51
CA LEU A 142 9.94 23.21 -20.83
C LEU A 142 10.21 22.49 -19.51
N PHE A 143 9.74 23.07 -18.40
CA PHE A 143 9.80 22.41 -17.09
C PHE A 143 8.55 21.54 -16.92
N SER A 144 8.71 20.27 -17.28
CA SER A 144 7.77 19.19 -16.99
C SER A 144 7.97 18.67 -15.56
N SER A 145 7.32 17.58 -15.21
CA SER A 145 7.40 16.95 -13.90
C SER A 145 7.49 15.44 -14.02
N PHE A 146 8.21 14.81 -13.10
CA PHE A 146 8.26 13.37 -12.88
C PHE A 146 6.86 12.72 -12.89
N SER A 147 5.85 13.43 -12.37
CA SER A 147 4.44 12.99 -12.37
C SER A 147 3.85 12.73 -13.76
N ALA A 148 4.37 13.36 -14.83
CA ALA A 148 3.93 13.10 -16.21
C ALA A 148 4.29 11.69 -16.68
N THR A 149 5.43 11.16 -16.24
CA THR A 149 5.97 9.88 -16.69
C THR A 149 5.46 8.72 -15.85
N VAL A 150 5.40 8.89 -14.53
CA VAL A 150 5.15 7.79 -13.58
C VAL A 150 3.83 7.92 -12.80
N GLY A 151 3.12 9.03 -13.00
CA GLY A 151 1.96 9.42 -12.21
C GLY A 151 2.32 9.95 -10.82
N GLY A 152 1.38 10.68 -10.23
CA GLY A 152 1.43 11.11 -8.82
C GLY A 152 0.05 10.94 -8.20
N ALA A 153 -0.01 10.36 -7.00
CA ALA A 153 -1.27 10.19 -6.28
C ALA A 153 -1.92 11.57 -6.04
N GLY A 154 -3.14 11.74 -6.54
CA GLY A 154 -3.87 13.01 -6.46
C GLY A 154 -3.39 14.09 -7.44
N GLN A 155 -2.59 13.78 -8.44
CA GLN A 155 -2.03 14.77 -9.38
C GLN A 155 -2.47 14.57 -10.83
N GLY A 156 -3.70 14.09 -11.06
CA GLY A 156 -4.19 13.76 -12.40
C GLY A 156 -4.15 14.93 -13.40
N ASN A 157 -4.58 16.12 -12.96
CA ASN A 157 -4.52 17.35 -13.76
C ASN A 157 -3.09 17.84 -14.01
N TYR A 158 -2.22 17.81 -12.99
CA TYR A 158 -0.84 18.24 -13.09
C TYR A 158 -0.01 17.30 -13.96
N ALA A 159 -0.14 15.99 -13.79
CA ALA A 159 0.50 14.98 -14.64
C ALA A 159 0.11 15.17 -16.11
N ALA A 160 -1.18 15.37 -16.41
CA ALA A 160 -1.66 15.61 -17.78
C ALA A 160 -1.08 16.90 -18.39
N ALA A 161 -1.04 17.99 -17.62
CA ALA A 161 -0.48 19.27 -18.08
C ALA A 161 1.02 19.18 -18.42
N ASN A 162 1.77 18.39 -17.65
CA ASN A 162 3.20 18.19 -17.87
C ASN A 162 3.48 17.20 -19.01
N ALA A 163 2.68 16.13 -19.15
CA ALA A 163 2.77 15.22 -20.29
C ALA A 163 2.54 15.93 -21.63
N TYR A 164 1.68 16.96 -21.64
CA TYR A 164 1.52 17.83 -22.81
C TYR A 164 2.81 18.59 -23.16
N LEU A 165 3.57 19.05 -22.17
CA LEU A 165 4.86 19.73 -22.40
C LEU A 165 5.88 18.78 -23.04
N ASP A 166 5.93 17.54 -22.55
CA ASP A 166 6.81 16.51 -23.10
C ASP A 166 6.50 16.25 -24.58
N ALA A 167 5.22 16.09 -24.91
CA ALA A 167 4.77 15.93 -26.29
C ALA A 167 5.05 17.19 -27.16
N LEU A 168 4.87 18.40 -26.61
CA LEU A 168 5.15 19.63 -27.35
C LEU A 168 6.63 19.77 -27.71
N ALA A 169 7.54 19.32 -26.84
CA ALA A 169 8.97 19.33 -27.15
C ALA A 169 9.30 18.41 -28.34
N GLU A 170 8.69 17.22 -28.38
CA GLU A 170 8.83 16.30 -29.52
C GLU A 170 8.30 16.92 -30.81
N VAL A 171 7.10 17.53 -30.77
CA VAL A 171 6.50 18.20 -31.92
C VAL A 171 7.39 19.33 -32.43
N ARG A 172 7.90 20.21 -31.55
CA ARG A 172 8.80 21.30 -31.95
C ARG A 172 10.07 20.79 -32.62
N ARG A 173 10.69 19.74 -32.08
CA ARG A 173 11.89 19.15 -32.69
C ARG A 173 11.61 18.52 -34.04
N ALA A 174 10.45 17.87 -34.20
CA ALA A 174 10.03 17.31 -35.49
C ALA A 174 9.86 18.41 -36.57
N GLU A 175 9.54 19.64 -36.15
CA GLU A 175 9.47 20.82 -37.02
C GLU A 175 10.84 21.51 -37.25
N GLY A 176 11.93 20.96 -36.69
CA GLY A 176 13.27 21.55 -36.77
C GLY A 176 13.48 22.75 -35.84
N LEU A 177 12.55 22.99 -34.91
CA LEU A 177 12.67 24.05 -33.90
C LEU A 177 13.34 23.49 -32.63
N PRO A 178 14.11 24.30 -31.89
CA PRO A 178 14.64 23.84 -30.61
C PRO A 178 13.49 23.60 -29.63
N ALA A 179 13.63 22.54 -28.85
CA ALA A 179 12.86 22.31 -27.64
C ALA A 179 13.53 21.28 -26.74
N THR A 180 13.47 21.43 -25.42
CA THR A 180 13.86 20.39 -24.47
C THR A 180 12.87 20.41 -23.33
N SER A 181 12.15 19.31 -23.13
CA SER A 181 11.34 19.11 -21.92
C SER A 181 12.14 18.34 -20.88
N ILE A 182 12.04 18.76 -19.62
CA ILE A 182 12.67 18.07 -18.51
C ILE A 182 11.61 17.78 -17.45
N ALA A 183 11.31 16.50 -17.26
CA ALA A 183 10.42 15.98 -16.23
C ALA A 183 11.17 15.92 -14.89
N TRP A 184 11.05 16.99 -14.12
CA TRP A 184 11.76 17.16 -12.85
C TRP A 184 11.13 16.38 -11.69
N GLY A 185 11.97 15.74 -10.89
CA GLY A 185 11.66 15.38 -9.50
C GLY A 185 11.55 16.63 -8.60
N PRO A 186 11.23 16.46 -7.31
CA PRO A 186 11.11 17.60 -6.39
C PRO A 186 12.45 18.32 -6.20
N TRP A 187 12.42 19.65 -6.12
CA TRP A 187 13.59 20.49 -5.81
C TRP A 187 13.53 20.93 -4.34
N ALA A 188 14.68 21.00 -3.67
CA ALA A 188 14.83 21.45 -2.29
C ALA A 188 14.80 22.99 -2.22
N GLU A 189 13.65 23.57 -2.50
CA GLU A 189 13.42 25.02 -2.49
C GLU A 189 11.99 25.38 -2.04
N ASP A 190 11.79 26.65 -1.70
CA ASP A 190 10.48 27.20 -1.36
C ASP A 190 9.56 27.30 -2.59
N GLY A 191 8.27 27.04 -2.39
CA GLY A 191 7.24 27.16 -3.43
C GLY A 191 6.45 25.88 -3.63
N MET A 192 6.09 25.58 -4.88
CA MET A 192 5.26 24.41 -5.22
C MET A 192 5.92 23.09 -4.83
N ALA A 193 7.25 22.97 -4.97
CA ALA A 193 7.98 21.76 -4.63
C ALA A 193 7.88 21.41 -3.13
N ARG A 194 8.01 22.40 -2.24
CA ARG A 194 7.90 22.18 -0.78
C ARG A 194 6.52 21.67 -0.35
N ALA A 195 5.45 22.11 -1.02
CA ALA A 195 4.07 21.72 -0.67
C ALA A 195 3.81 20.21 -0.84
N VAL A 196 4.63 19.53 -1.65
CA VAL A 196 4.51 18.09 -1.93
C VAL A 196 5.77 17.30 -1.56
N ALA A 197 6.79 17.95 -1.00
CA ALA A 197 8.10 17.36 -0.75
C ALA A 197 8.03 16.13 0.17
N ASP A 198 7.36 16.25 1.32
CA ASP A 198 7.26 15.17 2.31
C ASP A 198 6.57 13.94 1.69
N ARG A 199 5.54 14.14 0.86
CA ARG A 199 4.83 13.06 0.14
C ARG A 199 5.76 12.35 -0.85
N TRP A 200 6.55 13.09 -1.62
CA TRP A 200 7.46 12.50 -2.61
C TRP A 200 8.64 11.79 -1.96
N GLU A 201 9.17 12.32 -0.86
CA GLU A 201 10.24 11.71 -0.08
C GLU A 201 9.80 10.35 0.50
N GLU A 202 8.58 10.28 1.05
CA GLU A 202 7.96 9.00 1.47
C GLU A 202 7.82 7.99 0.32
N HIS A 203 7.81 8.46 -0.93
CA HIS A 203 7.72 7.62 -2.14
C HIS A 203 9.08 7.36 -2.80
N GLY A 204 10.19 7.67 -2.13
CA GLY A 204 11.55 7.41 -2.60
C GLY A 204 12.09 8.46 -3.58
N LEU A 205 11.52 9.67 -3.57
CA LEU A 205 11.91 10.79 -4.42
C LEU A 205 12.30 11.98 -3.54
N PRO A 206 13.49 11.95 -2.93
CA PRO A 206 13.98 13.06 -2.12
C PRO A 206 14.10 14.34 -2.94
N ALA A 207 14.02 15.48 -2.25
CA ALA A 207 14.17 16.78 -2.87
C ALA A 207 15.62 17.03 -3.31
N MET A 208 15.82 17.26 -4.61
CA MET A 208 17.13 17.51 -5.21
C MET A 208 17.64 18.92 -4.88
N SER A 209 18.95 19.05 -4.63
CA SER A 209 19.59 20.37 -4.50
C SER A 209 19.35 21.23 -5.77
N PRO A 210 18.90 22.50 -5.64
CA PRO A 210 18.73 23.38 -6.79
C PRO A 210 20.01 23.60 -7.59
N ASP A 211 21.19 23.59 -6.96
CA ASP A 211 22.47 23.72 -7.67
C ASP A 211 22.75 22.50 -8.57
N LEU A 212 22.43 21.30 -8.09
CA LEU A 212 22.53 20.07 -8.89
C LEU A 212 21.52 20.08 -10.04
N ALA A 213 20.27 20.48 -9.76
CA ALA A 213 19.24 20.55 -10.78
C ALA A 213 19.56 21.57 -11.89
N ILE A 214 20.18 22.70 -11.53
CA ILE A 214 20.68 23.68 -12.50
C ILE A 214 21.85 23.13 -13.34
N ALA A 215 22.77 22.37 -12.73
CA ALA A 215 23.84 21.71 -13.48
C ALA A 215 23.29 20.68 -14.48
N GLU A 216 22.25 19.94 -14.10
CA GLU A 216 21.57 18.99 -15.00
C GLU A 216 20.73 19.70 -16.08
N LEU A 217 20.14 20.85 -15.76
CA LEU A 217 19.46 21.69 -16.75
C LEU A 217 20.42 22.12 -17.87
N GLU A 218 21.62 22.58 -17.51
CA GLU A 218 22.64 22.98 -18.47
C GLU A 218 23.06 21.83 -19.40
N GLN A 219 23.24 20.63 -18.84
CA GLN A 219 23.56 19.44 -19.62
C GLN A 219 22.41 19.03 -20.55
N SER A 220 21.18 19.03 -20.02
CA SER A 220 19.97 18.58 -20.72
C SER A 220 19.63 19.45 -21.93
N VAL A 221 19.79 20.77 -21.83
CA VAL A 221 19.52 21.68 -22.97
C VAL A 221 20.54 21.48 -24.10
N ASN A 222 21.72 20.97 -23.76
CA ASN A 222 22.79 20.67 -24.72
C ASN A 222 22.73 19.24 -25.29
N ASP A 223 21.80 18.40 -24.84
CA ASP A 223 21.65 17.03 -25.35
C ASP A 223 20.94 17.02 -26.71
N PRO A 224 21.64 16.63 -27.80
CA PRO A 224 21.04 16.63 -29.14
C PRO A 224 20.07 15.46 -29.38
N MET A 225 20.05 14.45 -28.51
CA MET A 225 19.33 13.18 -28.75
C MET A 225 17.94 13.12 -28.11
N ALA A 226 17.72 13.75 -26.96
CA ALA A 226 16.48 13.55 -26.19
C ALA A 226 15.58 14.80 -26.16
N ALA A 227 14.37 14.71 -26.75
CA ALA A 227 13.38 15.79 -26.73
C ALA A 227 12.76 15.99 -25.33
N SER A 228 12.61 14.89 -24.60
CA SER A 228 12.19 14.86 -23.20
C SER A 228 13.17 14.01 -22.38
N LEU A 229 13.52 14.50 -21.21
CA LEU A 229 14.40 13.86 -20.23
C LEU A 229 13.70 13.82 -18.88
N LEU A 230 13.97 12.80 -18.07
CA LEU A 230 13.51 12.72 -16.69
C LEU A 230 14.71 12.84 -15.76
N VAL A 231 14.65 13.78 -14.83
CA VAL A 231 15.74 14.06 -13.88
C VAL A 231 15.15 14.14 -12.48
N ALA A 232 15.51 13.19 -11.63
CA ALA A 232 15.07 13.11 -10.24
C ALA A 232 16.20 12.54 -9.38
N ASP A 233 16.27 12.99 -8.12
CA ASP A 233 17.02 12.27 -7.11
C ASP A 233 16.13 11.12 -6.62
N VAL A 234 16.69 9.92 -6.53
CA VAL A 234 15.92 8.69 -6.32
C VAL A 234 16.58 7.86 -5.23
N ASP A 235 15.85 7.68 -4.14
CA ASP A 235 16.13 6.61 -3.20
C ASP A 235 15.52 5.32 -3.77
N TRP A 236 16.38 4.55 -4.47
CA TRP A 236 15.98 3.33 -5.14
C TRP A 236 15.42 2.28 -4.19
N ASP A 237 15.86 2.25 -2.94
CA ASP A 237 15.39 1.29 -1.94
C ASP A 237 13.98 1.66 -1.48
N THR A 238 13.76 2.93 -1.13
CA THR A 238 12.43 3.41 -0.75
C THR A 238 11.45 3.32 -1.93
N LEU A 239 11.87 3.70 -3.14
CA LEU A 239 11.04 3.59 -4.34
C LEU A 239 10.68 2.11 -4.64
N ALA A 240 11.62 1.18 -4.45
CA ALA A 240 11.35 -0.26 -4.55
C ALA A 240 10.27 -0.72 -3.59
N GLN A 241 10.40 -0.31 -2.32
CA GLN A 241 9.53 -0.74 -1.23
C GLN A 241 8.10 -0.24 -1.45
N VAL A 242 7.95 1.02 -1.85
CA VAL A 242 6.63 1.65 -2.09
C VAL A 242 5.96 1.05 -3.32
N ARG A 243 6.72 0.75 -4.38
CA ARG A 243 6.16 0.26 -5.65
C ARG A 243 6.01 -1.26 -5.73
N ALA A 244 6.59 -2.03 -4.81
CA ALA A 244 6.37 -3.48 -4.73
C ALA A 244 4.91 -3.86 -4.43
N GLY A 245 4.12 -2.95 -3.84
CA GLY A 245 2.71 -3.16 -3.49
C GLY A 245 1.68 -2.64 -4.50
N VAL A 246 2.10 -1.81 -5.46
CA VAL A 246 1.20 -1.16 -6.44
C VAL A 246 1.79 -1.41 -7.81
N GLY A 247 1.13 -2.24 -8.63
CA GLY A 247 1.62 -2.68 -9.95
C GLY A 247 2.37 -1.57 -10.70
N ALA A 248 3.70 -1.61 -10.62
CA ALA A 248 4.54 -0.54 -11.12
C ALA A 248 4.71 -0.68 -12.64
N PRO A 249 4.84 0.42 -13.40
CA PRO A 249 5.27 0.36 -14.78
C PRO A 249 6.56 -0.47 -14.91
N GLN A 250 6.64 -1.35 -15.91
CA GLN A 250 7.77 -2.27 -16.09
C GLN A 250 9.13 -1.56 -16.05
N LEU A 251 9.21 -0.34 -16.61
CA LEU A 251 10.40 0.51 -16.57
C LEU A 251 10.92 0.73 -15.15
N LEU A 252 10.05 1.10 -14.20
CA LEU A 252 10.46 1.31 -12.81
C LEU A 252 10.87 -0.01 -12.16
N THR A 253 10.15 -1.10 -12.43
CA THR A 253 10.52 -2.43 -11.91
C THR A 253 11.90 -2.88 -12.42
N GLU A 254 12.26 -2.53 -13.66
CA GLU A 254 13.58 -2.84 -14.22
C GLU A 254 14.68 -1.95 -13.65
N LEU A 255 14.45 -0.64 -13.55
CA LEU A 255 15.39 0.32 -12.96
C LEU A 255 15.69 -0.01 -11.49
N THR A 256 14.65 -0.31 -10.71
CA THR A 256 14.81 -0.72 -9.31
C THR A 256 15.58 -2.04 -9.19
N ARG A 257 15.27 -3.04 -10.02
CA ARG A 257 16.02 -4.31 -10.04
C ARG A 257 17.48 -4.10 -10.44
N HIS A 258 17.76 -3.19 -11.37
CA HIS A 258 19.11 -2.87 -11.78
C HIS A 258 19.89 -2.15 -10.67
N ALA A 259 19.28 -1.15 -10.02
CA ALA A 259 19.87 -0.43 -8.89
C ALA A 259 20.22 -1.39 -7.73
N GLN A 260 19.30 -2.31 -7.39
CA GLN A 260 19.54 -3.33 -6.36
C GLN A 260 20.70 -4.28 -6.70
N ARG A 261 20.84 -4.69 -7.98
CA ARG A 261 21.97 -5.53 -8.41
C ARG A 261 23.31 -4.79 -8.33
N ASN A 262 23.33 -3.52 -8.72
CA ASN A 262 24.56 -2.72 -8.67
C ASN A 262 24.96 -2.41 -7.22
N ALA A 263 23.99 -2.24 -6.32
CA ALA A 263 24.25 -2.10 -4.88
C ALA A 263 24.83 -3.38 -4.25
N THR A 264 24.54 -4.56 -4.81
CA THR A 264 25.09 -5.84 -4.34
C THR A 264 26.49 -6.17 -4.89
N ASP A 265 26.93 -5.51 -5.97
CA ASP A 265 28.28 -5.70 -6.54
C ASP A 265 29.36 -4.90 -5.80
N ASP A 266 28.98 -3.91 -4.97
CA ASP A 266 29.89 -3.12 -4.14
C ASP A 266 29.87 -3.62 -2.68
N GLY A 267 30.35 -4.85 -2.46
CA GLY A 267 30.71 -5.39 -1.15
C GLY A 267 29.55 -5.92 -0.28
N GLY A 268 29.69 -7.17 0.17
CA GLY A 268 28.71 -7.84 1.04
C GLY A 268 28.29 -7.01 2.27
N SER A 269 26.98 -6.94 2.48
CA SER A 269 26.34 -6.04 3.46
C SER A 269 26.77 -6.29 4.93
N PRO A 270 27.08 -5.23 5.71
CA PRO A 270 27.47 -5.31 7.12
C PRO A 270 26.30 -5.54 8.12
N ALA A 271 25.04 -5.57 7.67
CA ALA A 271 23.87 -5.70 8.57
C ALA A 271 23.68 -7.11 9.15
N ASP A 272 23.93 -8.16 8.35
CA ASP A 272 23.76 -9.57 8.71
C ASP A 272 24.72 -10.00 9.85
N THR A 273 25.81 -9.24 10.06
CA THR A 273 26.79 -9.48 11.13
C THR A 273 26.53 -8.72 12.43
N SER A 274 25.61 -7.75 12.45
CA SER A 274 25.37 -6.85 13.60
C SER A 274 24.52 -7.49 14.69
N LEU A 275 23.34 -8.01 14.31
CA LEU A 275 22.40 -8.63 15.25
C LEU A 275 22.95 -9.94 15.82
N ARG A 276 23.50 -10.80 14.96
CA ARG A 276 24.09 -12.09 15.35
C ARG A 276 25.24 -11.92 16.35
N ARG A 277 26.13 -10.93 16.12
CA ARG A 277 27.24 -10.60 17.03
C ARG A 277 26.75 -10.06 18.37
N ARG A 278 25.67 -9.28 18.37
CA ARG A 278 25.05 -8.70 19.57
C ARG A 278 24.32 -9.76 20.43
N LEU A 279 23.75 -10.79 19.80
CA LEU A 279 23.05 -11.88 20.49
C LEU A 279 23.98 -13.00 20.96
N ALA A 280 25.08 -13.28 20.23
CA ALA A 280 26.00 -14.39 20.52
C ALA A 280 26.70 -14.33 21.90
N GLY A 281 26.73 -13.15 22.54
CA GLY A 281 27.31 -12.96 23.88
C GLY A 281 26.33 -12.97 25.05
N LEU A 282 25.02 -13.14 24.80
CA LEU A 282 23.96 -13.06 25.81
C LEU A 282 23.41 -14.44 26.17
N GLY A 283 22.95 -14.63 27.42
CA GLY A 283 22.20 -15.82 27.81
C GLY A 283 20.81 -15.87 27.17
N THR A 284 20.20 -17.06 27.04
CA THR A 284 18.89 -17.25 26.38
C THR A 284 17.80 -16.27 26.84
N ALA A 285 17.61 -16.10 28.15
CA ALA A 285 16.61 -15.20 28.71
C ALA A 285 16.91 -13.70 28.49
N GLU A 286 18.16 -13.36 28.16
CA GLU A 286 18.58 -12.00 27.83
C GLU A 286 18.48 -11.74 26.32
N GLN A 287 18.73 -12.75 25.49
CA GLN A 287 18.47 -12.72 24.05
C GLN A 287 16.99 -12.49 23.76
N ASP A 288 16.09 -13.24 24.43
CA ASP A 288 14.66 -13.12 24.24
C ASP A 288 14.15 -11.72 24.64
N ARG A 289 14.61 -11.17 25.78
CA ARG A 289 14.28 -9.80 26.20
C ARG A 289 14.75 -8.75 25.20
N ALA A 290 16.00 -8.87 24.72
CA ALA A 290 16.56 -7.93 23.76
C ALA A 290 15.83 -7.96 22.40
N LEU A 291 15.40 -9.14 21.97
CA LEU A 291 14.65 -9.30 20.72
C LEU A 291 13.20 -8.82 20.84
N VAL A 292 12.54 -9.05 21.97
CA VAL A 292 11.20 -8.48 22.23
C VAL A 292 11.25 -6.96 22.20
N GLU A 293 12.23 -6.34 22.87
CA GLU A 293 12.40 -4.89 22.85
C GLU A 293 12.73 -4.36 21.44
N PHE A 294 13.55 -5.09 20.69
CA PHE A 294 13.88 -4.79 19.30
C PHE A 294 12.62 -4.81 18.41
N VAL A 295 11.84 -5.90 18.40
CA VAL A 295 10.61 -5.99 17.60
C VAL A 295 9.61 -4.94 18.03
N ARG A 296 9.43 -4.74 19.35
CA ARG A 296 8.52 -3.75 19.92
C ARG A 296 8.82 -2.33 19.45
N SER A 297 10.11 -1.96 19.34
CA SER A 297 10.52 -0.64 18.83
C SER A 297 10.14 -0.42 17.35
N HIS A 298 10.25 -1.46 16.52
CA HIS A 298 9.87 -1.40 15.11
C HIS A 298 8.35 -1.37 14.94
N VAL A 299 7.61 -2.13 15.77
CA VAL A 299 6.15 -2.12 15.80
C VAL A 299 5.63 -0.74 16.20
N ALA A 300 6.20 -0.13 17.24
CA ALA A 300 5.85 1.22 17.67
C ALA A 300 6.10 2.27 16.58
N ALA A 301 7.21 2.14 15.84
CA ALA A 301 7.55 3.04 14.74
C ALA A 301 6.62 2.89 13.52
N VAL A 302 6.03 1.71 13.29
CA VAL A 302 5.02 1.49 12.24
C VAL A 302 3.66 2.06 12.67
N LEU A 303 3.29 1.92 13.94
CA LEU A 303 2.04 2.44 14.49
C LEU A 303 2.07 3.94 14.86
N GLY A 304 3.19 4.63 14.65
CA GLY A 304 3.35 6.05 14.99
C GLY A 304 3.41 6.33 16.50
N HIS A 305 3.68 5.33 17.33
CA HIS A 305 3.86 5.49 18.77
C HIS A 305 5.27 6.05 19.08
N ARG A 306 5.32 7.16 19.83
CA ARG A 306 6.59 7.78 20.27
C ARG A 306 7.34 6.97 21.34
N ARG A 307 6.67 6.02 21.98
CA ARG A 307 7.19 5.19 23.07
C ARG A 307 6.90 3.72 22.78
N PRO A 308 7.94 2.88 22.64
CA PRO A 308 7.77 1.44 22.45
C PRO A 308 6.95 0.76 23.55
N GLU A 309 6.98 1.31 24.77
CA GLU A 309 6.30 0.76 25.94
C GLU A 309 4.77 0.80 25.85
N ALA A 310 4.22 1.55 24.88
CA ALA A 310 2.79 1.61 24.61
C ALA A 310 2.27 0.38 23.84
N VAL A 311 3.16 -0.42 23.23
CA VAL A 311 2.80 -1.62 22.46
C VAL A 311 2.72 -2.82 23.40
N ASP A 312 1.58 -3.49 23.45
CA ASP A 312 1.41 -4.76 24.17
C ASP A 312 2.11 -5.90 23.41
N THR A 313 2.89 -6.74 24.11
CA THR A 313 3.71 -7.77 23.49
C THR A 313 2.98 -9.09 23.24
N GLU A 314 1.89 -9.33 23.95
CA GLU A 314 1.07 -10.55 23.86
C GLU A 314 -0.17 -10.36 22.99
N ARG A 315 -0.51 -9.11 22.68
CA ARG A 315 -1.68 -8.78 21.88
C ARG A 315 -1.42 -8.99 20.39
N ALA A 316 -2.42 -9.51 19.69
CA ALA A 316 -2.33 -9.74 18.25
C ALA A 316 -2.12 -8.42 17.47
N PHE A 317 -1.25 -8.44 16.46
CA PHE A 317 -0.96 -7.27 15.62
C PHE A 317 -2.22 -6.64 15.03
N LYS A 318 -3.19 -7.46 14.60
CA LYS A 318 -4.49 -7.01 14.09
C LYS A 318 -5.26 -6.15 15.09
N GLU A 319 -5.22 -6.51 16.37
CA GLU A 319 -5.87 -5.74 17.44
C GLU A 319 -5.10 -4.47 17.82
N LEU A 320 -3.80 -4.44 17.53
CA LEU A 320 -2.95 -3.25 17.66
C LEU A 320 -3.09 -2.29 16.47
N GLY A 321 -3.95 -2.61 15.50
CA GLY A 321 -4.23 -1.75 14.34
C GLY A 321 -3.34 -2.04 13.13
N PHE A 322 -2.67 -3.20 13.07
CA PHE A 322 -1.98 -3.62 11.84
C PHE A 322 -3.00 -4.04 10.78
N ASP A 323 -2.92 -3.38 9.63
CA ASP A 323 -3.50 -3.83 8.37
C ASP A 323 -2.44 -4.56 7.51
N SER A 324 -2.85 -4.98 6.31
CA SER A 324 -1.96 -5.67 5.36
C SER A 324 -0.75 -4.81 4.93
N LEU A 325 -0.85 -3.48 4.95
CA LEU A 325 0.24 -2.58 4.57
C LEU A 325 1.22 -2.39 5.74
N ALA A 326 0.73 -2.22 6.95
CA ALA A 326 1.52 -2.16 8.18
C ALA A 326 2.32 -3.46 8.39
N ALA A 327 1.73 -4.62 8.07
CA ALA A 327 2.40 -5.91 8.19
C ALA A 327 3.61 -6.04 7.24
N VAL A 328 3.43 -5.65 5.97
CA VAL A 328 4.53 -5.62 4.99
C VAL A 328 5.60 -4.60 5.38
N THR A 329 5.19 -3.45 5.91
CA THR A 329 6.10 -2.39 6.37
C THR A 329 6.96 -2.87 7.54
N LEU A 330 6.39 -3.54 8.53
CA LEU A 330 7.16 -4.12 9.64
C LEU A 330 8.13 -5.19 9.16
N ARG A 331 7.69 -6.11 8.28
CA ARG A 331 8.56 -7.13 7.67
C ARG A 331 9.76 -6.49 6.97
N ASN A 332 9.54 -5.45 6.18
CA ASN A 332 10.61 -4.75 5.45
C ASN A 332 11.62 -4.12 6.39
N ARG A 333 11.13 -3.44 7.44
CA ARG A 333 12.00 -2.81 8.45
C ARG A 333 12.82 -3.85 9.20
N LEU A 334 12.23 -5.01 9.53
CA LEU A 334 12.96 -6.10 10.17
C LEU A 334 14.00 -6.74 9.24
N ASN A 335 13.67 -6.97 7.96
CA ASN A 335 14.66 -7.45 6.98
C ASN A 335 15.85 -6.49 6.86
N ALA A 336 15.59 -5.18 6.75
CA ALA A 336 16.63 -4.17 6.65
C ALA A 336 17.50 -4.10 7.92
N ALA A 337 16.90 -4.19 9.10
CA ALA A 337 17.60 -4.09 10.37
C ALA A 337 18.37 -5.37 10.76
N THR A 338 17.94 -6.54 10.25
CA THR A 338 18.50 -7.85 10.64
C THR A 338 19.34 -8.51 9.55
N GLY A 339 19.19 -8.12 8.27
CA GLY A 339 19.78 -8.83 7.14
C GLY A 339 19.07 -10.14 6.77
N LEU A 340 18.05 -10.56 7.53
CA LEU A 340 17.29 -11.77 7.30
C LEU A 340 16.33 -11.64 6.11
N LYS A 341 15.97 -12.77 5.51
CA LYS A 341 14.98 -12.85 4.43
C LYS A 341 13.66 -13.40 4.98
N LEU A 342 12.90 -12.55 5.65
CA LEU A 342 11.63 -12.93 6.29
C LEU A 342 10.48 -13.03 5.28
N SER A 343 9.59 -14.02 5.46
CA SER A 343 8.39 -14.25 4.64
C SER A 343 7.38 -13.09 4.75
N SER A 344 6.56 -12.90 3.70
CA SER A 344 5.42 -11.97 3.73
C SER A 344 4.26 -12.45 4.62
N THR A 345 4.20 -13.73 4.96
CA THR A 345 3.20 -14.32 5.86
C THR A 345 3.59 -14.23 7.33
N LEU A 346 4.84 -13.87 7.64
CA LEU A 346 5.43 -13.98 8.97
C LEU A 346 4.61 -13.33 10.11
N LEU A 347 3.97 -12.17 9.86
CA LEU A 347 3.14 -11.51 10.88
C LEU A 347 1.77 -12.18 11.05
N PHE A 348 1.30 -12.95 10.06
CA PHE A 348 0.12 -13.79 10.18
C PHE A 348 0.47 -15.10 10.91
N ASP A 349 1.60 -15.70 10.58
CA ASP A 349 2.11 -16.94 11.18
C ASP A 349 2.55 -16.70 12.65
N HIS A 350 2.99 -15.49 12.97
CA HIS A 350 3.43 -15.07 14.30
C HIS A 350 2.75 -13.76 14.70
N PRO A 351 1.51 -13.82 15.21
CA PRO A 351 0.66 -12.64 15.33
C PRO A 351 1.00 -11.71 16.50
N THR A 352 2.04 -11.98 17.29
CA THR A 352 2.42 -11.16 18.46
C THR A 352 3.89 -10.76 18.42
N VAL A 353 4.25 -9.70 19.16
CA VAL A 353 5.64 -9.25 19.31
C VAL A 353 6.51 -10.37 19.89
N ALA A 354 5.99 -11.08 20.89
CA ALA A 354 6.70 -12.19 21.55
C ALA A 354 6.94 -13.38 20.60
N ALA A 355 5.95 -13.75 19.78
CA ALA A 355 6.09 -14.85 18.81
C ALA A 355 7.11 -14.49 17.72
N LEU A 356 7.03 -13.27 17.18
CA LEU A 356 7.94 -12.78 16.15
C LEU A 356 9.39 -12.66 16.66
N ALA A 357 9.60 -12.21 17.90
CA ALA A 357 10.92 -12.14 18.51
C ALA A 357 11.59 -13.52 18.65
N ARG A 358 10.80 -14.56 18.91
CA ARG A 358 11.28 -15.95 19.00
C ARG A 358 11.79 -16.46 17.66
N VAL A 359 11.04 -16.23 16.59
CA VAL A 359 11.41 -16.65 15.24
C VAL A 359 12.66 -15.91 14.76
N LEU A 360 12.78 -14.61 15.05
CA LEU A 360 13.99 -13.85 14.77
C LEU A 360 15.22 -14.38 15.51
N ARG A 361 15.05 -14.96 16.72
CA ARG A 361 16.15 -15.58 17.46
C ARG A 361 16.68 -16.82 16.74
N THR A 362 15.76 -17.70 16.32
CA THR A 362 16.01 -18.94 15.58
C THR A 362 16.74 -18.64 14.27
N GLU A 363 16.18 -17.74 13.46
CA GLU A 363 16.74 -17.31 12.17
C GLU A 363 18.08 -16.58 12.31
N ALA A 364 18.20 -15.59 13.21
CA ALA A 364 19.42 -14.76 13.34
C ALA A 364 20.62 -15.52 13.93
N LEU A 365 20.39 -16.48 14.83
CA LEU A 365 21.46 -17.29 15.40
C LEU A 365 21.80 -18.49 14.52
N GLY A 366 20.98 -18.80 13.50
CA GLY A 366 21.09 -20.03 12.73
C GLY A 366 20.85 -21.26 13.60
N LEU A 367 20.09 -21.09 14.69
CA LEU A 367 19.57 -22.19 15.48
C LEU A 367 18.44 -22.75 14.62
N ARG A 368 18.73 -23.73 13.76
CA ARG A 368 17.64 -24.57 13.25
C ARG A 368 17.10 -25.32 14.46
N ASP A 369 15.78 -25.40 14.59
CA ASP A 369 15.17 -26.33 15.54
C ASP A 369 15.56 -27.76 15.13
N ASP A 370 16.71 -28.22 15.62
CA ASP A 370 16.86 -29.61 15.99
C ASP A 370 16.08 -29.75 17.31
N ASP A 371 14.93 -30.40 17.21
CA ASP A 371 14.03 -30.81 18.30
C ASP A 371 13.32 -29.69 19.08
N GLY A 372 12.24 -29.16 18.49
CA GLY A 372 11.03 -28.91 19.30
C GLY A 372 10.56 -30.24 19.92
N PRO A 373 9.81 -30.27 21.04
CA PRO A 373 9.40 -31.52 21.67
C PRO A 373 8.64 -32.36 20.64
N ALA A 374 9.31 -33.38 20.11
CA ALA A 374 8.73 -34.31 19.16
C ALA A 374 7.61 -35.05 19.90
N LEU A 375 6.36 -34.72 19.59
CA LEU A 375 5.28 -35.65 19.81
C LEU A 375 5.72 -36.94 19.13
N SER A 376 5.86 -38.00 19.94
CA SER A 376 6.39 -39.27 19.49
C SER A 376 5.53 -39.79 18.34
N THR A 377 6.04 -39.67 17.11
CA THR A 377 5.42 -40.25 15.94
C THR A 377 5.51 -41.76 16.09
N THR A 378 4.38 -42.36 16.46
CA THR A 378 4.25 -43.81 16.49
C THR A 378 4.24 -44.27 15.02
N THR A 379 5.16 -45.16 14.66
CA THR A 379 5.21 -45.75 13.32
C THR A 379 3.88 -46.43 12.99
N ALA A 380 3.25 -46.02 11.88
CA ALA A 380 2.01 -46.61 11.38
C ALA A 380 2.19 -48.13 11.20
N THR A 381 1.34 -48.92 11.86
CA THR A 381 1.23 -50.35 11.61
C THR A 381 0.28 -50.56 10.45
N ASP A 382 0.70 -51.39 9.49
CA ASP A 382 0.26 -51.42 8.10
C ASP A 382 -1.15 -52.01 7.83
N ASP A 383 -2.14 -51.86 8.71
CA ASP A 383 -3.48 -52.45 8.49
C ASP A 383 -4.70 -51.57 8.88
N ASP A 384 -4.54 -50.25 9.04
CA ASP A 384 -5.68 -49.32 8.92
C ASP A 384 -5.19 -47.90 8.54
N PRO A 385 -5.64 -47.28 7.42
CA PRO A 385 -5.07 -46.03 6.94
C PRO A 385 -5.52 -44.79 7.75
N ILE A 386 -6.49 -44.90 8.65
CA ILE A 386 -7.05 -43.78 9.44
C ILE A 386 -7.32 -44.22 10.88
N ALA A 387 -6.72 -43.54 11.85
CA ALA A 387 -7.03 -43.72 13.27
C ALA A 387 -7.87 -42.54 13.79
N ILE A 388 -9.06 -42.81 14.34
CA ILE A 388 -9.83 -41.79 15.05
C ILE A 388 -9.33 -41.69 16.49
N VAL A 389 -8.50 -40.68 16.77
CA VAL A 389 -7.89 -40.47 18.09
C VAL A 389 -8.88 -39.90 19.10
N ALA A 390 -9.76 -39.00 18.67
CA ALA A 390 -10.81 -38.42 19.49
C ALA A 390 -11.98 -37.90 18.64
N MET A 391 -13.13 -37.71 19.27
CA MET A 391 -14.33 -37.10 18.69
C MET A 391 -14.95 -36.11 19.68
N SER A 392 -15.52 -35.03 19.16
CA SER A 392 -16.47 -34.17 19.87
C SER A 392 -17.72 -34.01 19.00
N CYS A 393 -18.88 -33.80 19.62
CA CYS A 393 -20.13 -33.62 18.90
C CYS A 393 -21.14 -32.74 19.64
N ARG A 394 -22.15 -32.30 18.90
CA ARG A 394 -23.32 -31.56 19.40
C ARG A 394 -24.55 -32.12 18.71
N PHE A 395 -25.47 -32.68 19.50
CA PHE A 395 -26.73 -33.22 19.00
C PHE A 395 -27.91 -32.76 19.89
N PRO A 396 -29.15 -32.77 19.35
CA PRO A 396 -30.36 -32.53 20.13
C PRO A 396 -30.48 -33.47 21.34
N GLY A 397 -31.23 -33.06 22.36
CA GLY A 397 -31.36 -33.80 23.62
C GLY A 397 -30.20 -33.60 24.60
N ALA A 398 -29.60 -32.41 24.59
CA ALA A 398 -28.46 -32.01 25.41
C ALA A 398 -27.20 -32.89 25.26
N VAL A 399 -27.01 -33.53 24.10
CA VAL A 399 -25.85 -34.36 23.80
C VAL A 399 -24.66 -33.49 23.42
N ARG A 400 -23.60 -33.52 24.22
CA ARG A 400 -22.35 -32.75 24.03
C ARG A 400 -21.12 -33.64 23.86
N THR A 401 -21.27 -34.96 24.03
CA THR A 401 -20.16 -35.92 23.91
C THR A 401 -20.56 -37.17 23.12
N PRO A 402 -19.58 -37.87 22.50
CA PRO A 402 -19.82 -39.16 21.86
C PRO A 402 -20.40 -40.22 22.80
N GLU A 403 -20.03 -40.19 24.09
CA GLU A 403 -20.58 -41.11 25.09
C GLU A 403 -22.06 -40.84 25.37
N GLU A 404 -22.47 -39.58 25.46
CA GLU A 404 -23.88 -39.20 25.61
C GLU A 404 -24.69 -39.56 24.37
N LEU A 405 -24.12 -39.40 23.17
CA LEU A 405 -24.74 -39.84 21.93
C LEU A 405 -24.96 -41.34 21.95
N TRP A 406 -23.94 -42.11 22.35
CA TRP A 406 -24.04 -43.56 22.45
C TRP A 406 -25.15 -43.98 23.43
N ASN A 407 -25.20 -43.37 24.62
CA ASN A 407 -26.26 -43.66 25.59
C ASN A 407 -27.64 -43.32 25.04
N LEU A 408 -27.78 -42.19 24.33
CA LEU A 408 -29.03 -41.80 23.69
C LEU A 408 -29.53 -42.84 22.69
N LEU A 409 -28.63 -43.33 21.83
CA LEU A 409 -28.94 -44.35 20.84
C LEU A 409 -29.25 -45.71 21.49
N ALA A 410 -28.47 -46.12 22.49
CA ALA A 410 -28.65 -47.38 23.21
C ALA A 410 -29.94 -47.40 24.04
N ASP A 411 -30.34 -46.26 24.60
CA ASP A 411 -31.57 -46.09 25.35
C ASP A 411 -32.80 -45.83 24.46
N GLU A 412 -32.62 -45.75 23.13
CA GLU A 412 -33.66 -45.46 22.13
C GLU A 412 -34.50 -44.20 22.47
N ARG A 413 -33.87 -43.15 23.01
CA ARG A 413 -34.57 -41.95 23.47
C ARG A 413 -34.93 -41.01 22.32
N GLU A 414 -36.19 -40.58 22.29
CA GLU A 414 -36.68 -39.53 21.39
C GLU A 414 -36.24 -38.14 21.87
N VAL A 415 -35.77 -37.32 20.92
CA VAL A 415 -35.27 -35.95 21.17
C VAL A 415 -36.04 -34.89 20.40
N LEU A 416 -37.19 -35.25 19.83
CA LEU A 416 -38.09 -34.28 19.22
C LEU A 416 -38.72 -33.43 20.32
N THR A 417 -38.69 -32.12 20.10
CA THR A 417 -39.32 -31.14 20.98
C THR A 417 -40.21 -30.23 20.14
N GLU A 418 -41.12 -29.52 20.80
CA GLU A 418 -41.72 -28.33 20.21
C GLU A 418 -40.64 -27.30 19.84
N PHE A 419 -41.00 -26.35 19.00
CA PHE A 419 -40.07 -25.32 18.54
C PHE A 419 -39.61 -24.43 19.72
N PRO A 420 -38.30 -24.11 19.81
CA PRO A 420 -37.77 -23.33 20.93
C PRO A 420 -38.28 -21.88 20.93
N ALA A 421 -38.92 -21.47 22.04
CA ALA A 421 -39.44 -20.11 22.21
C ALA A 421 -38.34 -19.01 22.24
N GLY A 422 -37.10 -19.38 22.57
CA GLY A 422 -35.97 -18.44 22.69
C GLY A 422 -35.32 -18.01 21.37
N ARG A 423 -35.86 -18.40 20.20
CA ARG A 423 -35.26 -18.12 18.88
C ARG A 423 -35.82 -16.87 18.18
N GLY A 424 -36.78 -16.18 18.80
CA GLY A 424 -37.41 -15.00 18.21
C GLY A 424 -38.42 -15.32 17.09
N TRP A 425 -38.86 -16.57 17.01
CA TRP A 425 -39.93 -17.00 16.10
C TRP A 425 -41.30 -16.68 16.68
N ASP A 426 -42.23 -16.24 15.82
CA ASP A 426 -43.65 -16.09 16.19
C ASP A 426 -44.35 -17.45 16.09
N LEU A 427 -44.23 -18.24 17.16
CA LEU A 427 -44.75 -19.62 17.19
C LEU A 427 -46.28 -19.69 17.09
N ASP A 428 -46.98 -18.63 17.52
CA ASP A 428 -48.45 -18.57 17.47
C ASP A 428 -48.95 -18.49 16.03
N THR A 429 -48.21 -17.83 15.15
CA THR A 429 -48.57 -17.68 13.74
C THR A 429 -47.84 -18.65 12.83
N LEU A 430 -46.77 -19.32 13.27
CA LEU A 430 -45.93 -20.15 12.40
C LEU A 430 -46.64 -21.41 11.88
N PHE A 431 -47.64 -21.95 12.58
CA PHE A 431 -48.27 -23.21 12.19
C PHE A 431 -49.49 -23.05 11.26
N ALA A 432 -49.55 -23.86 10.20
CA ALA A 432 -50.75 -24.07 9.39
C ALA A 432 -50.93 -25.56 9.03
N PRO A 433 -52.15 -26.12 9.10
CA PRO A 433 -52.38 -27.53 8.74
C PRO A 433 -52.26 -27.79 7.23
N ASP A 434 -52.32 -26.74 6.40
CA ASP A 434 -52.13 -26.80 4.95
C ASP A 434 -50.63 -26.67 4.62
N PRO A 435 -49.98 -27.72 4.06
CA PRO A 435 -48.57 -27.66 3.68
C PRO A 435 -48.30 -26.69 2.52
N ASP A 436 -49.33 -26.26 1.77
CA ASP A 436 -49.19 -25.32 0.65
C ASP A 436 -49.27 -23.84 1.08
N GLU A 437 -49.57 -23.56 2.35
CA GLU A 437 -49.64 -22.19 2.87
C GLU A 437 -48.23 -21.58 3.03
N GLN A 438 -47.92 -20.55 2.23
CA GLN A 438 -46.60 -19.94 2.19
C GLN A 438 -46.21 -19.26 3.50
N GLY A 439 -44.98 -19.48 3.96
CA GLY A 439 -44.43 -18.86 5.17
C GLY A 439 -44.90 -19.50 6.48
N LYS A 440 -45.61 -20.63 6.41
CA LYS A 440 -46.06 -21.43 7.55
C LYS A 440 -45.37 -22.80 7.57
N SER A 441 -45.35 -23.43 8.74
CA SER A 441 -44.91 -24.81 8.96
C SER A 441 -46.13 -25.69 9.23
N TYR A 442 -46.21 -26.83 8.55
CA TYR A 442 -47.20 -27.87 8.85
C TYR A 442 -46.75 -28.84 9.95
N VAL A 443 -45.52 -28.66 10.46
CA VAL A 443 -44.92 -29.45 11.55
C VAL A 443 -44.67 -28.54 12.76
N ARG A 444 -44.93 -29.04 13.97
CA ARG A 444 -44.75 -28.30 15.24
C ARG A 444 -43.56 -28.77 16.07
N GLU A 445 -42.96 -29.89 15.69
CA GLU A 445 -41.90 -30.56 16.43
C GLU A 445 -40.66 -30.74 15.56
N GLY A 446 -39.49 -30.72 16.18
CA GLY A 446 -38.21 -30.88 15.52
C GLY A 446 -37.12 -31.18 16.53
N ALA A 447 -35.93 -31.54 16.04
CA ALA A 447 -34.77 -31.78 16.89
C ALA A 447 -33.87 -30.54 16.86
N PHE A 448 -33.74 -29.85 17.99
CA PHE A 448 -33.01 -28.60 18.09
C PHE A 448 -31.84 -28.69 19.06
N LEU A 449 -30.76 -27.98 18.76
CA LEU A 449 -29.71 -27.71 19.74
C LEU A 449 -30.21 -26.66 20.73
N GLU A 450 -30.20 -26.97 22.02
CA GLU A 450 -30.67 -26.09 23.09
C GLU A 450 -29.90 -24.75 23.08
N ASP A 451 -28.57 -24.83 23.13
CA ASP A 451 -27.68 -23.68 23.27
C ASP A 451 -27.09 -23.19 21.93
N ALA A 452 -27.73 -23.37 20.78
CA ALA A 452 -27.08 -23.05 19.50
C ALA A 452 -26.71 -21.55 19.29
N GLY A 453 -27.15 -20.66 20.18
CA GLY A 453 -26.71 -19.26 20.21
C GLY A 453 -25.57 -18.96 21.18
N ALA A 454 -25.25 -19.88 22.10
CA ALA A 454 -24.17 -19.73 23.06
C ALA A 454 -22.81 -19.90 22.37
N PHE A 455 -21.87 -19.04 22.72
CA PHE A 455 -20.49 -19.06 22.24
C PHE A 455 -19.64 -18.18 23.17
N ASP A 456 -18.41 -18.60 23.50
CA ASP A 456 -17.44 -17.74 24.19
C ASP A 456 -16.48 -17.10 23.17
N PRO A 457 -16.79 -15.91 22.64
CA PRO A 457 -15.95 -15.29 21.62
C PRO A 457 -14.60 -14.83 22.19
N LYS A 458 -14.52 -14.51 23.48
CA LYS A 458 -13.29 -13.99 24.08
C LYS A 458 -12.24 -15.09 24.19
N PHE A 459 -12.67 -16.31 24.52
CA PHE A 459 -11.78 -17.48 24.55
C PHE A 459 -11.06 -17.69 23.21
N PHE A 460 -11.77 -17.50 22.09
CA PHE A 460 -11.21 -17.66 20.74
C PHE A 460 -10.59 -16.39 20.15
N GLY A 461 -10.44 -15.31 20.91
CA GLY A 461 -9.90 -14.03 20.42
C GLY A 461 -10.80 -13.31 19.41
N ILE A 462 -12.11 -13.57 19.45
CA ILE A 462 -13.11 -13.02 18.54
C ILE A 462 -13.83 -11.84 19.22
N SER A 463 -14.01 -10.74 18.49
CA SER A 463 -14.75 -9.59 19.02
C SER A 463 -16.25 -9.90 19.17
N PRO A 464 -16.96 -9.33 20.16
CA PRO A 464 -18.41 -9.53 20.31
C PRO A 464 -19.23 -9.16 19.06
N ARG A 465 -18.76 -8.15 18.31
CA ARG A 465 -19.39 -7.70 17.06
C ARG A 465 -19.25 -8.75 15.95
N GLU A 466 -18.05 -9.29 15.78
CA GLU A 466 -17.80 -10.38 14.82
C GLU A 466 -18.58 -11.63 15.22
N ALA A 467 -18.57 -11.99 16.51
CA ALA A 467 -19.26 -13.16 17.02
C ALA A 467 -20.76 -13.15 16.69
N THR A 468 -21.43 -11.99 16.80
CA THR A 468 -22.86 -11.85 16.47
C THR A 468 -23.14 -12.14 14.98
N ALA A 469 -22.21 -11.72 14.12
CA ALA A 469 -22.31 -11.88 12.67
C ALA A 469 -21.95 -13.31 12.20
N MET A 470 -21.13 -14.04 12.96
CA MET A 470 -20.64 -15.38 12.60
C MET A 470 -21.78 -16.39 12.50
N ASP A 471 -21.77 -17.22 11.47
CA ASP A 471 -22.64 -18.39 11.36
C ASP A 471 -22.49 -19.29 12.61
N PRO A 472 -23.59 -19.70 13.27
CA PRO A 472 -23.55 -20.65 14.39
C PRO A 472 -22.76 -21.92 14.10
N GLN A 473 -22.73 -22.40 12.86
CA GLN A 473 -21.92 -23.56 12.45
C GLN A 473 -20.43 -23.32 12.69
N GLN A 474 -19.91 -22.12 12.40
CA GLN A 474 -18.50 -21.78 12.64
C GLN A 474 -18.19 -21.75 14.13
N ARG A 475 -19.12 -21.25 14.96
CA ARG A 475 -18.97 -21.18 16.42
C ARG A 475 -18.91 -22.58 17.03
N LEU A 476 -19.85 -23.44 16.64
CA LEU A 476 -19.91 -24.83 17.10
C LEU A 476 -18.68 -25.62 16.65
N LEU A 477 -18.17 -25.37 15.45
CA LEU A 477 -16.96 -26.03 14.96
C LEU A 477 -15.71 -25.62 15.75
N LEU A 478 -15.58 -24.34 16.13
CA LEU A 478 -14.47 -23.91 16.99
C LEU A 478 -14.50 -24.59 18.37
N GLU A 479 -15.66 -24.62 19.01
CA GLU A 479 -15.84 -25.29 20.30
C GLU A 479 -15.57 -26.79 20.22
N THR A 480 -16.13 -27.46 19.21
CA THR A 480 -15.98 -28.92 19.06
C THR A 480 -14.58 -29.31 18.62
N SER A 481 -13.87 -28.49 17.84
CA SER A 481 -12.44 -28.69 17.55
C SER A 481 -11.58 -28.57 18.80
N TRP A 482 -11.80 -27.54 19.63
CA TRP A 482 -11.09 -27.40 20.91
C TRP A 482 -11.31 -28.61 21.81
N GLU A 483 -12.56 -29.03 21.98
CA GLU A 483 -12.91 -30.19 22.80
C GLU A 483 -12.34 -31.50 22.25
N ALA A 484 -12.24 -31.65 20.92
CA ALA A 484 -11.62 -32.82 20.32
C ALA A 484 -10.12 -32.90 20.68
N PHE A 485 -9.40 -31.78 20.70
CA PHE A 485 -8.01 -31.74 21.15
C PHE A 485 -7.87 -32.07 22.64
N GLU A 486 -8.70 -31.45 23.50
CA GLU A 486 -8.71 -31.74 24.93
C GLU A 486 -9.00 -33.22 25.21
N ARG A 487 -9.97 -33.81 24.50
CA ARG A 487 -10.32 -35.23 24.64
C ARG A 487 -9.22 -36.16 24.12
N ALA A 488 -8.45 -35.73 23.12
CA ALA A 488 -7.27 -36.44 22.67
C ALA A 488 -6.08 -36.31 23.65
N GLY A 489 -6.18 -35.47 24.68
CA GLY A 489 -5.06 -35.12 25.56
C GLY A 489 -3.96 -34.34 24.84
N ILE A 490 -4.31 -33.63 23.76
CA ILE A 490 -3.39 -32.84 22.95
C ILE A 490 -3.53 -31.38 23.36
N ASP A 491 -2.45 -30.80 23.87
CA ASP A 491 -2.38 -29.35 24.09
C ASP A 491 -2.38 -28.65 22.73
N GLY A 492 -3.44 -27.89 22.44
CA GLY A 492 -3.60 -27.19 21.16
C GLY A 492 -2.50 -26.18 20.87
N THR A 493 -1.76 -25.69 21.87
CA THR A 493 -0.61 -24.81 21.65
C THR A 493 0.59 -25.55 21.04
N LEU A 494 0.69 -26.87 21.24
CA LEU A 494 1.73 -27.71 20.64
C LEU A 494 1.48 -28.01 19.17
N LEU A 495 0.27 -27.75 18.66
CA LEU A 495 -0.08 -27.93 17.26
C LEU A 495 0.26 -26.69 16.40
N GLN A 496 0.61 -25.55 17.02
CA GLN A 496 0.99 -24.35 16.28
C GLN A 496 2.24 -24.58 15.43
N GLY A 497 2.14 -24.27 14.14
CA GLY A 497 3.22 -24.46 13.16
C GLY A 497 3.36 -25.89 12.64
N THR A 498 2.49 -26.81 13.05
CA THR A 498 2.54 -28.20 12.58
C THR A 498 1.80 -28.36 11.25
N PRO A 499 2.20 -29.31 10.38
CA PRO A 499 1.53 -29.58 9.10
C PRO A 499 0.19 -30.33 9.26
N THR A 500 -0.63 -29.97 10.25
CA THR A 500 -1.93 -30.58 10.52
C THR A 500 -3.00 -30.03 9.57
N GLY A 501 -3.67 -30.91 8.83
CA GLY A 501 -4.77 -30.55 7.92
C GLY A 501 -6.12 -30.42 8.63
N VAL A 502 -7.00 -29.60 8.06
CA VAL A 502 -8.38 -29.38 8.52
C VAL A 502 -9.33 -29.62 7.35
N PHE A 503 -10.12 -30.69 7.43
CA PHE A 503 -11.08 -31.09 6.40
C PHE A 503 -12.50 -31.04 6.98
N ILE A 504 -13.32 -30.13 6.46
CA ILE A 504 -14.69 -29.88 6.97
C ILE A 504 -15.73 -30.20 5.90
N GLY A 505 -16.70 -31.03 6.25
CA GLY A 505 -17.94 -31.17 5.49
C GLY A 505 -18.97 -30.16 5.98
N SER A 506 -19.50 -29.32 5.11
CA SER A 506 -20.54 -28.34 5.46
C SER A 506 -21.60 -28.27 4.35
N ASN A 507 -22.82 -27.94 4.72
CA ASN A 507 -23.92 -27.62 3.82
C ASN A 507 -24.76 -26.51 4.45
N GLY A 508 -25.48 -25.73 3.64
CA GLY A 508 -26.32 -24.62 4.13
C GLY A 508 -25.49 -23.44 4.64
N GLN A 509 -25.57 -22.29 3.96
CA GLN A 509 -24.87 -21.05 4.31
C GLN A 509 -25.83 -19.86 4.22
N ASP A 510 -27.04 -20.07 4.74
CA ASP A 510 -28.17 -19.16 4.64
C ASP A 510 -28.18 -18.10 5.74
N TYR A 511 -27.43 -18.28 6.83
CA TYR A 511 -27.32 -17.29 7.91
C TYR A 511 -26.87 -15.91 7.41
N GLY A 512 -25.85 -15.85 6.56
CA GLY A 512 -25.38 -14.59 5.95
C GLY A 512 -26.35 -13.98 4.94
N ARG A 513 -27.27 -14.77 4.37
CA ARG A 513 -28.37 -14.25 3.54
C ARG A 513 -29.47 -13.67 4.42
N SER A 514 -29.87 -14.39 5.47
CA SER A 514 -30.86 -13.94 6.45
C SER A 514 -30.44 -12.65 7.18
N LEU A 515 -29.15 -12.50 7.52
CA LEU A 515 -28.62 -11.26 8.10
C LEU A 515 -28.69 -10.06 7.14
N ARG A 516 -28.52 -10.28 5.83
CA ARG A 516 -28.64 -9.23 4.80
C ARG A 516 -30.10 -8.84 4.56
N GLU A 517 -31.00 -9.82 4.58
CA GLU A 517 -32.44 -9.60 4.43
C GLU A 517 -33.05 -8.89 5.66
N ALA A 518 -32.49 -9.11 6.86
CA ALA A 518 -32.92 -8.46 8.10
C ALA A 518 -32.43 -7.02 8.30
N ALA A 519 -31.77 -6.41 7.30
CA ALA A 519 -31.27 -5.02 7.33
C ALA A 519 -30.51 -4.66 8.64
N ALA A 520 -29.65 -5.56 9.14
CA ALA A 520 -28.86 -5.30 10.33
C ALA A 520 -27.83 -4.18 10.07
N GLU A 521 -28.21 -2.93 10.37
CA GLU A 521 -27.32 -1.78 10.37
C GLU A 521 -26.12 -2.11 11.29
N ASN A 522 -24.89 -1.95 10.76
CA ASN A 522 -23.59 -2.15 11.44
C ASN A 522 -22.86 -3.50 11.31
N VAL A 523 -23.11 -4.34 10.29
CA VAL A 523 -22.36 -5.62 10.11
C VAL A 523 -21.49 -5.67 8.82
N GLU A 524 -21.54 -4.64 7.97
CA GLU A 524 -21.00 -4.63 6.59
C GLU A 524 -19.57 -5.20 6.42
N GLY A 525 -18.64 -4.89 7.32
CA GLY A 525 -17.25 -5.36 7.23
C GLY A 525 -17.00 -6.84 7.57
N HIS A 526 -17.93 -7.52 8.24
CA HIS A 526 -17.78 -8.92 8.66
C HIS A 526 -18.63 -9.90 7.84
N LEU A 527 -19.51 -9.40 6.96
CA LEU A 527 -20.47 -10.24 6.22
C LEU A 527 -19.81 -11.27 5.29
N VAL A 528 -18.64 -10.96 4.75
CA VAL A 528 -17.94 -11.87 3.82
C VAL A 528 -17.28 -13.02 4.57
N THR A 529 -16.66 -12.77 5.73
CA THR A 529 -16.00 -13.81 6.53
C THR A 529 -16.94 -14.56 7.45
N SER A 530 -18.14 -14.02 7.69
CA SER A 530 -19.06 -14.59 8.66
C SER A 530 -19.89 -15.77 8.15
N SER A 531 -20.03 -15.95 6.83
CA SER A 531 -20.87 -17.00 6.23
C SER A 531 -20.26 -17.68 4.99
N ALA A 532 -19.00 -17.43 4.66
CA ALA A 532 -18.34 -18.11 3.55
C ALA A 532 -17.93 -19.53 3.97
N ALA A 533 -18.33 -20.54 3.20
CA ALA A 533 -17.97 -21.94 3.47
C ALA A 533 -16.46 -22.15 3.58
N SER A 534 -15.66 -21.50 2.72
CA SER A 534 -14.19 -21.58 2.76
C SER A 534 -13.56 -21.05 4.06
N VAL A 535 -14.27 -20.21 4.81
CA VAL A 535 -13.77 -19.64 6.07
C VAL A 535 -13.92 -20.65 7.21
N VAL A 536 -14.77 -21.67 7.08
CA VAL A 536 -15.02 -22.65 8.14
C VAL A 536 -13.74 -23.44 8.48
N SER A 537 -13.13 -24.10 7.48
CA SER A 537 -11.84 -24.79 7.68
C SER A 537 -10.71 -23.82 8.00
N GLY A 538 -10.63 -22.69 7.28
CA GLY A 538 -9.57 -21.69 7.47
C GLY A 538 -9.55 -21.06 8.87
N ARG A 539 -10.72 -20.88 9.50
CA ARG A 539 -10.82 -20.31 10.84
C ARG A 539 -10.28 -21.27 11.91
N ILE A 540 -10.55 -22.56 11.79
CA ILE A 540 -9.95 -23.58 12.67
C ILE A 540 -8.43 -23.57 12.50
N SER A 541 -7.93 -23.64 11.26
CA SER A 541 -6.48 -23.57 10.99
C SER A 541 -5.86 -22.31 11.58
N TYR A 542 -6.50 -21.15 11.41
CA TYR A 542 -5.99 -19.88 11.95
C TYR A 542 -6.00 -19.84 13.48
N THR A 543 -7.11 -20.24 14.11
CA THR A 543 -7.27 -20.19 15.58
C THR A 543 -6.26 -21.11 16.29
N PHE A 544 -5.96 -22.28 15.73
CA PHE A 544 -5.04 -23.25 16.32
C PHE A 544 -3.64 -23.23 15.71
N GLY A 545 -3.36 -22.33 14.75
CA GLY A 545 -2.06 -22.20 14.09
C GLY A 545 -1.64 -23.43 13.28
N LEU A 546 -2.58 -24.11 12.64
CA LEU A 546 -2.34 -25.33 11.86
C LEU A 546 -1.93 -24.97 10.43
N GLU A 547 -0.81 -25.51 9.94
CA GLU A 547 -0.20 -25.14 8.65
C GLU A 547 -0.45 -26.18 7.53
N GLY A 548 -1.26 -27.22 7.79
CA GLY A 548 -1.66 -28.19 6.77
C GLY A 548 -2.81 -27.72 5.88
N PRO A 549 -3.29 -28.56 4.93
CA PRO A 549 -4.38 -28.21 4.03
C PRO A 549 -5.67 -27.84 4.79
N ALA A 550 -6.30 -26.72 4.44
CA ALA A 550 -7.59 -26.30 5.00
C ALA A 550 -8.69 -26.37 3.94
N VAL A 551 -9.48 -27.45 3.95
CA VAL A 551 -10.47 -27.76 2.90
C VAL A 551 -11.88 -27.81 3.48
N THR A 552 -12.81 -27.10 2.83
CA THR A 552 -14.24 -27.25 3.10
C THR A 552 -14.92 -27.86 1.86
N VAL A 553 -15.69 -28.92 2.05
CA VAL A 553 -16.40 -29.65 1.00
C VAL A 553 -17.90 -29.65 1.24
N ASP A 554 -18.67 -29.40 0.17
CA ASP A 554 -20.13 -29.47 0.17
C ASP A 554 -20.58 -30.48 -0.90
N THR A 555 -21.02 -31.65 -0.42
CA THR A 555 -21.74 -32.66 -1.20
C THR A 555 -23.12 -32.90 -0.58
N ALA A 556 -23.72 -31.85 -0.01
CA ALA A 556 -24.96 -31.90 0.77
C ALA A 556 -24.87 -32.89 1.94
N CYS A 557 -25.74 -33.91 1.97
CA CYS A 557 -25.84 -34.86 3.08
C CYS A 557 -24.61 -35.78 3.23
N SER A 558 -23.79 -35.96 2.19
CA SER A 558 -22.59 -36.82 2.25
C SER A 558 -21.31 -36.08 2.67
N SER A 559 -21.39 -34.78 2.97
CA SER A 559 -20.21 -33.93 3.15
C SER A 559 -19.27 -34.39 4.26
N SER A 560 -19.79 -34.88 5.39
CA SER A 560 -18.95 -35.36 6.50
C SER A 560 -18.12 -36.58 6.13
N LEU A 561 -18.69 -37.53 5.38
CA LEU A 561 -17.98 -38.72 4.91
C LEU A 561 -16.95 -38.39 3.83
N VAL A 562 -17.26 -37.46 2.93
CA VAL A 562 -16.30 -37.01 1.92
C VAL A 562 -15.14 -36.26 2.56
N ALA A 563 -15.39 -35.43 3.58
CA ALA A 563 -14.34 -34.76 4.34
C ALA A 563 -13.40 -35.76 5.03
N LEU A 564 -13.94 -36.82 5.65
CA LEU A 564 -13.15 -37.89 6.25
C LEU A 564 -12.35 -38.69 5.22
N HIS A 565 -12.85 -38.84 3.99
CA HIS A 565 -12.15 -39.55 2.91
C HIS A 565 -11.01 -38.71 2.29
N LEU A 566 -11.12 -37.39 2.31
CA LEU A 566 -10.10 -36.47 1.80
C LEU A 566 -8.96 -36.23 2.80
N ALA A 567 -9.26 -36.36 4.09
CA ALA A 567 -8.29 -36.33 5.18
C ALA A 567 -7.45 -37.62 5.20
#